data_AF-A0A1I5CHH3-F1
#
_entry.id   AF-A0A1I5CHH3-F1
#
_cell.length_a   1.000
_cell.length_b   1.000
_cell.length_c   1.000
_cell.angle_alpha   90.00
_cell.angle_beta   90.00
_cell.angle_gamma   90.00
#
_symmetry.space_group_name_H-M   'P 1'
#
loop_
_entity.id
_entity.type
_entity.pdbx_description
1 polymer ?
#
loop_
_entity_poly.entity_id
_entity_poly.type
_entity_poly.pdbx_seq_one_letter_code
_entity_poly.pdbx_strand_id
1 'polypeptide(L)'
;MITVCFAGGTGWTAPPILAAIDAADDLVLASGVSRSAAGRTLADVTAARSTGPVHGTVAEALDAGHVDVLVDHTSAAAVGDHVRTAVRAGVHLVVGSSGLTADDDADLDRLARDHGVGVIAAGNSR
;
A
#
# COMPACT_ATOMS: atom_id res chain seq x y z
N MET A 1 -3.72 4.87 -16.56
CA MET A 1 -4.41 4.40 -15.36
C MET A 1 -3.35 3.76 -14.49
N ILE A 2 -3.15 4.26 -13.28
CA ILE A 2 -2.23 3.70 -12.28
C ILE A 2 -3.03 2.74 -11.40
N THR A 3 -2.55 1.52 -11.28
CA THR A 3 -3.19 0.45 -10.53
C THR A 3 -2.69 0.44 -9.09
N VAL A 4 -3.61 0.69 -8.15
CA VAL A 4 -3.30 0.88 -6.74
C VAL A 4 -3.73 -0.35 -5.94
N CYS A 5 -2.82 -0.84 -5.09
CA CYS A 5 -3.13 -1.74 -3.99
C CYS A 5 -3.09 -0.95 -2.67
N PHE A 6 -4.07 -1.13 -1.79
CA PHE A 6 -4.12 -0.41 -0.50
C PHE A 6 -3.94 -1.36 0.70
N ALA A 7 -2.83 -1.21 1.43
CA ALA A 7 -2.59 -1.93 2.67
C ALA A 7 -3.04 -1.12 3.89
N GLY A 8 -3.82 -1.76 4.78
CA GLY A 8 -4.41 -1.08 5.93
C GLY A 8 -5.80 -0.48 5.65
N GLY A 9 -6.54 -1.03 4.68
CA GLY A 9 -7.86 -0.54 4.26
C GLY A 9 -8.93 -0.49 5.35
N THR A 10 -8.73 -1.18 6.48
CA THR A 10 -9.63 -1.16 7.65
C THR A 10 -9.19 -0.15 8.73
N GLY A 11 -8.09 0.59 8.50
CA GLY A 11 -7.61 1.62 9.41
C GLY A 11 -8.39 2.93 9.30
N TRP A 12 -8.36 3.75 10.36
CA TRP A 12 -9.13 5.01 10.42
C TRP A 12 -8.69 6.05 9.37
N THR A 13 -7.46 5.98 8.87
CA THR A 13 -6.95 6.85 7.80
C THR A 13 -7.41 6.44 6.41
N ALA A 14 -7.92 5.21 6.23
CA ALA A 14 -8.24 4.68 4.91
C ALA A 14 -9.41 5.42 4.21
N PRO A 15 -10.54 5.75 4.85
CA PRO A 15 -11.70 6.31 4.15
C PRO A 15 -11.43 7.55 3.28
N PRO A 16 -10.74 8.62 3.76
CA PRO A 16 -10.46 9.78 2.92
C PRO A 16 -9.51 9.47 1.75
N ILE A 17 -8.58 8.53 1.93
CA ILE A 17 -7.60 8.17 0.88
C ILE A 17 -8.28 7.33 -0.20
N LEU A 18 -9.09 6.35 0.20
CA LEU A 18 -9.87 5.53 -0.73
C LEU A 18 -10.86 6.39 -1.52
N ALA A 19 -11.51 7.37 -0.88
CA ALA A 19 -12.37 8.34 -1.57
C ALA A 19 -11.60 9.21 -2.57
N ALA A 20 -10.35 9.60 -2.26
CA ALA A 20 -9.51 10.33 -3.19
C ALA A 20 -9.07 9.47 -4.39
N ILE A 21 -8.76 8.19 -4.17
CA ILE A 21 -8.47 7.24 -5.25
C ILE A 21 -9.68 7.06 -6.16
N ASP A 22 -10.88 6.88 -5.57
CA ASP A 22 -12.13 6.72 -6.34
C ASP A 22 -12.53 7.97 -7.15
N ALA A 23 -12.10 9.15 -6.70
CA ALA A 23 -12.40 10.42 -7.37
C ALA A 23 -11.38 10.80 -8.45
N ALA A 24 -10.23 10.12 -8.51
CA ALA A 24 -9.18 10.39 -9.48
C ALA A 24 -9.46 9.62 -10.78
N ASP A 25 -9.47 10.34 -11.92
CA ASP A 25 -9.76 9.75 -13.23
C ASP A 25 -8.61 8.89 -13.80
N ASP A 26 -7.42 8.97 -13.18
CA ASP A 26 -6.20 8.30 -13.61
C ASP A 26 -5.74 7.19 -12.67
N LEU A 27 -6.46 6.94 -11.56
CA LEU A 27 -6.18 5.89 -10.58
C LEU A 27 -7.26 4.80 -10.58
N VAL A 28 -6.88 3.58 -10.26
CA VAL A 28 -7.83 2.50 -9.98
C VAL A 28 -7.41 1.71 -8.76
N LEU A 29 -8.31 1.57 -7.78
CA LEU A 29 -8.10 0.69 -6.64
C LEU A 29 -8.40 -0.75 -7.06
N ALA A 30 -7.37 -1.57 -7.27
CA ALA A 30 -7.53 -2.94 -7.75
C ALA A 30 -7.62 -3.98 -6.65
N SER A 31 -6.93 -3.78 -5.52
CA SER A 31 -6.91 -4.73 -4.41
C SER A 31 -6.60 -4.07 -3.08
N GLY A 32 -6.86 -4.80 -2.00
CA GLY A 32 -6.51 -4.38 -0.64
C GLY A 32 -5.74 -5.45 0.12
N VAL A 33 -5.07 -5.04 1.20
CA VAL A 33 -4.40 -5.95 2.13
C VAL A 33 -4.95 -5.76 3.55
N SER A 34 -5.50 -6.84 4.10
CA SER A 34 -5.92 -6.92 5.49
C SER A 34 -6.01 -8.38 5.94
N ARG A 35 -5.19 -8.76 6.93
CA ARG A 35 -5.16 -10.11 7.50
C ARG A 35 -6.53 -10.57 8.01
N SER A 36 -7.29 -9.69 8.65
CA SER A 36 -8.61 -10.02 9.23
C SER A 36 -9.75 -10.03 8.22
N ALA A 37 -9.53 -9.50 7.01
CA ALA A 37 -10.52 -9.38 5.95
C ALA A 37 -10.13 -10.14 4.68
N ALA A 38 -9.09 -10.97 4.73
CA ALA A 38 -8.62 -11.77 3.60
C ALA A 38 -9.76 -12.64 3.03
N GLY A 39 -9.86 -12.68 1.70
CA GLY A 39 -10.91 -13.41 0.97
C GLY A 39 -12.23 -12.66 0.82
N ARG A 40 -12.38 -11.47 1.40
CA ARG A 40 -13.51 -10.55 1.15
C ARG A 40 -13.20 -9.62 -0.01
N THR A 41 -14.20 -8.83 -0.43
CA THR A 41 -14.00 -7.75 -1.40
C THR A 41 -13.75 -6.41 -0.70
N LEU A 42 -13.16 -5.46 -1.42
CA LEU A 42 -12.98 -4.07 -0.96
C LEU A 42 -14.32 -3.41 -0.61
N ALA A 43 -15.38 -3.68 -1.38
CA ALA A 43 -16.73 -3.20 -1.11
C ALA A 43 -17.35 -3.79 0.18
N ASP A 44 -16.92 -4.98 0.61
CA ASP A 44 -17.41 -5.59 1.85
C ASP A 44 -16.78 -4.95 3.10
N VAL A 45 -15.61 -4.34 2.98
CA VAL A 45 -14.77 -3.94 4.13
C VAL A 45 -14.43 -2.45 4.15
N THR A 46 -14.69 -1.73 3.07
CA THR A 46 -14.46 -0.30 2.92
C THR A 46 -15.66 0.38 2.26
N ALA A 47 -15.64 1.71 2.20
CA ALA A 47 -16.60 2.48 1.41
C ALA A 47 -16.13 2.75 -0.03
N ALA A 48 -15.05 2.09 -0.48
CA ALA A 48 -14.53 2.26 -1.84
C ALA A 48 -15.51 1.68 -2.87
N ARG A 49 -15.51 2.26 -4.07
CA ARG A 49 -16.32 1.79 -5.21
C ARG A 49 -15.82 0.45 -5.77
N SER A 50 -14.55 0.14 -5.56
CA SER A 50 -13.93 -1.08 -6.06
C SER A 50 -14.49 -2.33 -5.39
N THR A 51 -14.74 -3.37 -6.18
CA THR A 51 -15.06 -4.73 -5.72
C THR A 51 -13.84 -5.66 -5.75
N GLY A 52 -12.63 -5.08 -5.83
CA GLY A 52 -11.39 -5.84 -5.90
C GLY A 52 -11.15 -6.74 -4.67
N PRO A 53 -10.32 -7.78 -4.79
CA PRO A 53 -10.05 -8.72 -3.71
C PRO A 53 -9.26 -8.08 -2.56
N VAL A 54 -9.49 -8.59 -1.35
CA VAL A 54 -8.66 -8.32 -0.18
C VAL A 54 -7.80 -9.54 0.12
N HIS A 55 -6.49 -9.34 0.14
CA HIS A 55 -5.49 -10.36 0.41
C HIS A 55 -5.00 -10.31 1.86
N GLY A 56 -4.43 -11.41 2.35
CA GLY A 56 -3.89 -11.50 3.69
C GLY A 56 -2.52 -10.83 3.82
N THR A 57 -1.74 -10.83 2.74
CA THR A 57 -0.39 -10.25 2.69
C THR A 57 -0.18 -9.38 1.46
N VAL A 58 0.84 -8.52 1.51
CA VAL A 58 1.28 -7.73 0.36
C VAL A 58 1.76 -8.65 -0.76
N ALA A 59 2.56 -9.67 -0.46
CA ALA A 59 3.07 -10.61 -1.47
C ALA A 59 1.93 -11.26 -2.27
N GLU A 60 0.90 -11.78 -1.58
CA GLU A 60 -0.29 -12.35 -2.24
C GLU A 60 -1.01 -11.35 -3.14
N ALA A 61 -1.12 -10.08 -2.72
CA ALA A 61 -1.78 -9.05 -3.52
C ALA A 61 -0.99 -8.68 -4.77
N LEU A 62 0.35 -8.62 -4.67
CA LEU A 62 1.22 -8.30 -5.80
C LEU A 62 1.37 -9.48 -6.78
N ASP A 63 1.28 -10.72 -6.30
CA ASP A 63 1.33 -11.93 -7.14
C ASP A 63 0.00 -12.20 -7.86
N ALA A 64 -1.13 -11.77 -7.28
CA ALA A 64 -2.47 -12.05 -7.81
C ALA A 64 -2.84 -11.20 -9.03
N GLY A 65 -2.16 -10.08 -9.27
CA GLY A 65 -2.49 -9.18 -10.35
C GLY A 65 -1.50 -8.04 -10.51
N HIS A 66 -1.67 -7.28 -11.59
CA HIS A 66 -0.84 -6.12 -11.85
C HIS A 66 -1.12 -5.01 -10.83
N VAL A 67 -0.07 -4.47 -10.23
CA VAL A 67 -0.08 -3.34 -9.29
C VAL A 67 1.08 -2.42 -9.65
N ASP A 68 0.79 -1.14 -9.87
CA ASP A 68 1.81 -0.12 -10.13
C ASP A 68 2.31 0.50 -8.82
N VAL A 69 1.38 0.75 -7.88
CA VAL A 69 1.64 1.43 -6.62
C VAL A 69 0.99 0.69 -5.45
N LEU A 70 1.77 0.42 -4.42
CA LEU A 70 1.29 0.06 -3.09
C LEU A 70 1.17 1.31 -2.22
N VAL A 71 -0.04 1.60 -1.74
CA VAL A 71 -0.27 2.61 -0.71
C VAL A 71 -0.37 1.90 0.64
N ASP A 72 0.55 2.20 1.55
CA ASP A 72 0.67 1.53 2.85
C ASP A 72 0.35 2.49 4.01
N HIS A 73 -0.79 2.23 4.65
CA HIS A 73 -1.21 2.87 5.90
C HIS A 73 -1.34 1.83 7.02
N THR A 74 -0.33 0.99 7.19
CA THR A 74 -0.23 0.01 8.28
C THR A 74 0.62 0.55 9.44
N SER A 75 1.10 -0.31 10.35
CA SER A 75 1.94 0.11 11.47
C SER A 75 3.41 0.18 11.07
N ALA A 76 4.21 0.96 11.82
CA ALA A 76 5.68 0.97 11.67
C ALA A 76 6.30 -0.43 11.70
N ALA A 77 5.75 -1.32 12.53
CA ALA A 77 6.22 -2.70 12.65
C ALA A 77 5.96 -3.56 11.40
N ALA A 78 4.99 -3.19 10.56
CA ALA A 78 4.64 -3.94 9.35
C ALA A 78 5.23 -3.31 8.07
N VAL A 79 5.32 -1.98 8.03
CA VAL A 79 5.63 -1.25 6.80
C VAL A 79 7.02 -1.56 6.25
N GLY A 80 8.02 -1.83 7.10
CA GLY A 80 9.36 -2.22 6.64
C GLY A 80 9.34 -3.47 5.75
N ASP A 81 8.61 -4.50 6.16
CA ASP A 81 8.48 -5.75 5.39
C ASP A 81 7.66 -5.55 4.11
N HIS A 82 6.62 -4.71 4.17
CA HIS A 82 5.83 -4.36 2.99
C HIS A 82 6.66 -3.61 1.94
N VAL A 83 7.47 -2.62 2.35
CA VAL A 83 8.38 -1.89 1.46
C VAL A 83 9.36 -2.84 0.81
N ARG A 84 9.99 -3.73 1.59
CA ARG A 84 10.93 -4.73 1.05
C ARG A 84 10.28 -5.66 0.03
N THR A 85 9.04 -6.08 0.29
CA THR A 85 8.27 -6.95 -0.59
C THR A 85 7.96 -6.26 -1.91
N ALA A 86 7.38 -5.06 -1.86
CA ALA A 86 6.99 -4.31 -3.05
C ALA A 86 8.19 -3.86 -3.89
N VAL A 87 9.27 -3.38 -3.26
CA VAL A 87 10.49 -2.99 -4.00
C VAL A 87 11.09 -4.19 -4.75
N ARG A 88 11.13 -5.38 -4.14
CA ARG A 88 11.61 -6.60 -4.82
C ARG A 88 10.68 -7.04 -5.96
N ALA A 89 9.40 -6.75 -5.86
CA ALA A 89 8.41 -6.98 -6.91
C ALA A 89 8.41 -5.90 -8.01
N GLY A 90 9.22 -4.83 -7.88
CA GLY A 90 9.24 -3.72 -8.83
C GLY A 90 8.06 -2.75 -8.69
N VAL A 91 7.35 -2.77 -7.57
CA VAL A 91 6.14 -1.99 -7.32
C VAL A 91 6.48 -0.74 -6.51
N HIS A 92 6.03 0.43 -6.98
CA HIS A 92 6.24 1.72 -6.31
C HIS A 92 5.46 1.82 -5.00
N LEU A 93 5.90 2.68 -4.08
CA LEU A 93 5.28 2.79 -2.76
C LEU A 93 4.99 4.22 -2.31
N VAL A 94 3.85 4.36 -1.64
CA VAL A 94 3.51 5.52 -0.80
C VAL A 94 3.26 5.01 0.62
N VAL A 95 4.11 5.41 1.56
CA VAL A 95 4.05 5.04 2.98
C VAL A 95 3.48 6.20 3.79
N GLY A 96 2.33 5.99 4.42
CA GLY A 96 1.71 6.97 5.31
C GLY A 96 1.92 6.70 6.80
N SER A 97 2.52 5.56 7.16
CA SER A 97 2.83 5.19 8.54
C SER A 97 3.89 6.13 9.12
N SER A 98 3.72 6.52 10.39
CA SER A 98 4.76 7.14 11.19
C SER A 98 5.51 6.10 12.02
N GLY A 99 6.72 6.44 12.47
CA GLY A 99 7.49 5.61 13.41
C GLY A 99 8.63 4.79 12.81
N LEU A 100 8.98 5.00 11.53
CA LEU A 100 10.27 4.58 10.99
C LEU A 100 11.38 5.46 11.58
N THR A 101 12.53 4.85 11.88
CA THR A 101 13.72 5.57 12.30
C THR A 101 14.47 6.13 11.09
N ALA A 102 15.40 7.05 11.33
CA ALA A 102 16.26 7.58 10.25
C ALA A 102 17.11 6.48 9.59
N ASP A 103 17.51 5.46 10.36
CA ASP A 103 18.26 4.32 9.82
C ASP A 103 17.35 3.43 8.96
N ASP A 104 16.09 3.21 9.38
CA ASP A 104 15.11 2.51 8.55
C ASP A 104 14.88 3.22 7.22
N ASP A 105 14.67 4.54 7.26
CA ASP A 105 14.48 5.36 6.05
C ASP A 105 15.67 5.26 5.11
N ALA A 106 16.90 5.32 5.63
CA ALA A 106 18.13 5.22 4.83
C ALA A 106 18.27 3.83 4.17
N ASP A 107 17.94 2.76 4.90
CA ASP A 107 18.00 1.39 4.36
C ASP A 107 16.94 1.14 3.29
N LEU A 108 15.73 1.69 3.47
CA LEU A 108 14.65 1.59 2.49
C LEU A 108 14.95 2.42 1.23
N ASP A 109 15.51 3.62 1.40
CA ASP A 109 15.93 4.49 0.28
C ASP A 109 17.04 3.83 -0.57
N ARG A 110 18.04 3.22 0.06
CA ARG A 110 19.06 2.44 -0.65
C ARG A 110 18.44 1.30 -1.44
N LEU A 111 17.57 0.52 -0.81
CA LEU A 111 16.90 -0.61 -1.46
C LEU A 111 16.06 -0.15 -2.67
N ALA A 112 15.32 0.95 -2.52
CA ALA A 112 14.50 1.54 -3.58
C ALA A 112 15.36 1.93 -4.80
N ARG A 113 16.51 2.58 -4.58
CA ARG A 113 17.44 2.96 -5.65
C ARG A 113 18.05 1.76 -6.36
N ASP A 114 18.46 0.74 -5.60
CA ASP A 114 19.08 -0.48 -6.16
C ASP A 114 18.11 -1.23 -7.11
N HIS A 115 16.80 -1.09 -6.88
CA HIS A 115 15.75 -1.73 -7.67
C HIS A 115 15.06 -0.81 -8.68
N GLY A 116 15.42 0.48 -8.74
CA GLY A 116 14.80 1.45 -9.65
C GLY A 116 13.34 1.77 -9.34
N VAL A 117 12.93 1.63 -8.08
CA VAL A 117 11.54 1.83 -7.63
C VAL A 117 11.44 3.13 -6.83
N GLY A 118 10.44 3.96 -7.12
CA GLY A 118 10.09 5.12 -6.29
C GLY A 118 9.41 4.72 -4.97
N VAL A 119 9.89 5.27 -3.85
CA VAL A 119 9.28 5.16 -2.52
C VAL A 119 9.11 6.56 -1.93
N ILE A 120 7.89 6.89 -1.50
CA ILE A 120 7.57 8.16 -0.83
C ILE A 120 7.13 7.85 0.60
N ALA A 121 7.86 8.36 1.59
CA ALA A 121 7.43 8.37 2.98
C ALA A 121 6.75 9.72 3.30
N ALA A 122 5.44 9.68 3.54
CA ALA A 122 4.57 10.83 3.77
C ALA A 122 4.03 10.89 5.22
N GLY A 123 4.66 10.17 6.15
CA GLY A 123 4.34 10.25 7.58
C GLY A 123 4.71 11.63 8.15
N ASN A 124 3.79 12.25 8.90
CA ASN A 124 4.03 13.52 9.60
C ASN A 124 4.86 13.32 10.89
N SER A 125 6.06 12.75 10.77
CA SER A 125 6.99 12.51 11.89
C SER A 125 8.11 13.55 11.99
N ARG A 126 7.92 14.74 11.40
CA ARG A 126 8.83 15.88 11.56
C ARG A 126 8.13 17.10 12.13
#